data_AF-A0A9W5J598-F1
#
_entry.id   AF-A0A9W5J598-F1
#
_cell.length_a   1.000
_cell.length_b   1.000
_cell.length_c   1.000
_cell.angle_alpha   90.00
_cell.angle_beta   90.00
_cell.angle_gamma   90.00
#
_symmetry.space_group_name_H-M   'P 1'
#
loop_
_entity.id
_entity.type
_entity.pdbx_description
1 polymer ?
#
loop_
_entity_poly.entity_id
_entity_poly.type
_entity_poly.pdbx_seq_one_letter_code
_entity_poly.pdbx_strand_id
1 'polypeptide(L)'
;MNKKTFNTWWNKAKKAAALKLGHAVPGIFHDIKAKAISDYEGSSRDKQLFSGHKTESQVTTYDRKVKISPTLAAPVLSKTERK
;
A
#
# COMPACT_ATOMS: atom_id res chain seq x y z
N MET A 1 4.67 -31.64 -17.01
CA MET A 1 3.73 -30.65 -16.41
C MET A 1 4.45 -29.32 -16.22
N ASN A 2 4.32 -28.39 -17.18
CA ASN A 2 4.98 -27.09 -17.10
C ASN A 2 4.26 -26.23 -16.04
N LYS A 3 4.73 -26.28 -14.78
CA LYS A 3 4.12 -25.57 -13.65
C LYS A 3 4.30 -24.06 -13.89
N LYS A 4 3.30 -23.42 -14.49
CA LYS A 4 3.20 -21.96 -14.47
C LYS A 4 3.11 -21.56 -13.00
N THR A 5 4.16 -20.92 -12.49
CA THR A 5 4.20 -20.41 -11.12
C THR A 5 3.23 -19.25 -10.97
N PHE A 6 2.82 -18.93 -9.74
CA PHE A 6 1.95 -17.78 -9.45
C PHE A 6 2.43 -16.49 -10.10
N ASN A 7 3.75 -16.29 -10.19
CA ASN A 7 4.34 -15.13 -10.86
C ASN A 7 4.01 -15.06 -12.36
N THR A 8 3.92 -16.21 -13.05
CA THR A 8 3.56 -16.26 -14.47
C THR A 8 2.12 -15.82 -14.70
N TRP A 9 1.19 -16.26 -13.84
CA TRP A 9 -0.21 -15.82 -13.92
C TRP A 9 -0.36 -14.34 -13.57
N TRP A 10 0.34 -13.88 -12.54
CA TRP A 10 0.41 -12.47 -12.18
C TRP A 10 0.89 -11.60 -13.34
N ASN A 11 2.02 -11.97 -13.96
CA ASN A 11 2.57 -11.22 -15.09
C ASN A 11 1.62 -11.19 -16.30
N LYS A 12 0.89 -12.28 -16.56
CA LYS A 12 -0.14 -12.31 -17.62
C LYS A 12 -1.27 -11.34 -17.31
N ALA A 13 -1.81 -11.36 -16.09
CA ALA A 13 -2.89 -10.46 -15.67
C ALA A 13 -2.44 -8.99 -15.70
N LYS A 14 -1.25 -8.72 -15.17
CA LYS A 14 -0.62 -7.39 -15.15
C LYS A 14 -0.45 -6.81 -16.56
N LYS A 15 0.01 -7.61 -17.53
CA LYS A 15 0.09 -7.20 -18.94
C LYS A 15 -1.28 -6.89 -19.54
N ALA A 16 -2.28 -7.73 -19.27
CA ALA A 16 -3.63 -7.49 -19.75
C ALA A 16 -4.25 -6.20 -19.16
N ALA A 17 -3.99 -5.91 -17.88
CA ALA A 17 -4.42 -4.67 -17.24
C ALA A 17 -3.71 -3.44 -17.82
N ALA A 18 -2.39 -3.52 -18.04
CA ALA A 18 -1.62 -2.43 -18.63
C ALA A 18 -2.12 -2.03 -20.03
N LEU A 19 -2.46 -3.02 -20.87
CA LEU A 19 -3.05 -2.78 -22.19
C LEU A 19 -4.40 -2.04 -22.10
N LYS A 20 -5.24 -2.38 -21.11
CA LYS A 20 -6.54 -1.72 -20.90
C LYS A 20 -6.40 -0.30 -20.34
N LEU A 21 -5.41 -0.07 -19.48
CA LEU A 21 -5.17 1.22 -18.82
C LEU A 21 -4.37 2.20 -19.69
N GLY A 22 -3.70 1.73 -20.73
CA GLY A 22 -2.82 2.55 -21.57
C GLY A 22 -1.51 2.95 -20.88
N HIS A 23 -1.20 2.40 -19.71
CA HIS A 23 0.06 2.63 -19.00
C HIS A 23 0.54 1.36 -18.29
N ALA A 24 1.84 1.31 -17.97
CA ALA A 24 2.40 0.20 -17.22
C ALA A 24 1.82 0.16 -15.80
N VAL A 25 1.36 -1.01 -15.37
CA VAL A 25 1.05 -1.27 -13.96
C VAL A 25 2.37 -1.57 -13.26
N PRO A 26 2.77 -0.87 -12.18
CA PRO A 26 3.99 -1.18 -11.43
C PRO A 26 3.78 -2.35 -10.45
N GLY A 27 4.86 -2.84 -9.81
CA GLY A 27 4.79 -3.80 -8.72
C GLY A 27 4.91 -5.29 -9.08
N ILE A 28 5.10 -6.12 -8.06
CA ILE A 28 5.24 -7.58 -8.12
C ILE A 28 4.11 -8.27 -7.36
N PHE A 29 4.03 -9.59 -7.44
CA PHE A 29 2.96 -10.37 -6.80
C PHE A 29 2.82 -10.10 -5.28
N HIS A 30 3.94 -9.88 -4.57
CA HIS A 30 3.92 -9.56 -3.14
C HIS A 30 3.28 -8.21 -2.81
N ASP A 31 3.21 -7.28 -3.76
CA ASP A 31 2.58 -5.98 -3.52
C ASP A 31 1.06 -6.09 -3.37
N ILE A 32 0.45 -7.19 -3.85
CA ILE A 32 -0.96 -7.50 -3.56
C ILE A 32 -1.14 -7.69 -2.05
N LYS A 33 -0.25 -8.46 -1.41
CA LYS A 33 -0.27 -8.66 0.04
C LYS A 33 -0.04 -7.34 0.79
N ALA A 34 0.91 -6.52 0.31
CA ALA A 34 1.16 -5.19 0.87
C ALA A 34 -0.08 -4.30 0.81
N LYS A 35 -0.75 -4.27 -0.36
CA LYS A 35 -1.96 -3.48 -0.57
C LYS A 35 -3.11 -3.97 0.32
N ALA A 36 -3.31 -5.28 0.42
CA ALA A 36 -4.35 -5.86 1.27
C ALA A 36 -4.15 -5.53 2.76
N ILE A 37 -2.91 -5.57 3.27
CA ILE A 37 -2.59 -5.18 4.66
C ILE A 37 -2.78 -3.67 4.86
N SER A 38 -2.39 -2.87 3.87
CA SER A 38 -2.55 -1.42 3.93
C SER A 38 -4.02 -1.00 3.92
N ASP A 39 -4.86 -1.69 3.13
CA ASP A 39 -6.30 -1.40 3.01
C ASP A 39 -7.13 -1.92 4.18
N TYR A 40 -6.62 -2.91 4.92
CA TYR A 40 -7.30 -3.47 6.07
C TYR A 40 -7.45 -2.41 7.17
N GLU A 41 -8.68 -2.15 7.60
CA GLU A 41 -8.99 -1.28 8.72
C GLU A 41 -8.92 -2.08 10.02
N GLY A 42 -8.16 -1.58 11.01
CA GLY A 42 -7.95 -2.27 12.28
C GLY A 42 -6.58 -1.99 12.90
N SER A 43 -6.33 -2.59 14.06
CA SER A 43 -5.05 -2.47 14.76
C SER A 43 -3.93 -3.24 14.04
N SER A 44 -2.67 -2.99 14.43
CA SER A 44 -1.52 -3.78 13.96
C SER A 44 -1.71 -5.28 14.21
N ARG A 45 -2.36 -5.63 15.32
CA ARG A 45 -2.65 -7.01 15.73
C ARG A 45 -3.72 -7.67 14.86
N ASP A 46 -4.75 -6.93 14.47
CA ASP A 46 -5.78 -7.45 13.55
C ASP A 46 -5.17 -7.72 12.16
N LYS A 47 -4.36 -6.76 11.69
CA LYS A 47 -3.59 -6.92 10.45
C LYS A 47 -2.62 -8.09 10.52
N GLN A 48 -2.00 -8.34 11.68
CA GLN A 48 -1.11 -9.49 11.89
C GLN A 48 -1.87 -10.81 11.74
N LEU A 49 -3.01 -10.94 12.43
CA LEU A 49 -3.83 -12.14 12.38
C LEU A 49 -4.34 -12.42 10.97
N PHE A 50 -4.85 -11.39 10.28
CA PHE A 50 -5.34 -11.48 8.92
C PHE A 50 -4.25 -11.90 7.92
N SER A 51 -3.05 -11.33 8.05
CA SER A 51 -1.96 -11.54 7.09
C SER A 51 -1.08 -12.76 7.37
N GLY A 52 -1.31 -13.44 8.50
CA GLY A 52 -0.56 -14.61 8.93
C GLY A 52 0.91 -14.34 9.27
N HIS A 53 1.24 -13.11 9.69
CA HIS A 53 2.62 -12.77 10.06
C HIS A 53 2.94 -13.21 11.49
N LYS A 54 4.18 -13.68 11.70
CA LYS A 54 4.64 -14.14 13.02
C LYS A 54 4.76 -12.99 14.00
N THR A 55 5.18 -11.82 13.52
CA THR A 55 5.40 -10.63 14.36
C THR A 55 4.78 -9.39 13.74
N GLU A 56 4.42 -8.42 14.58
CA GLU A 56 3.89 -7.12 14.13
C GLU A 56 4.89 -6.33 13.29
N SER A 57 6.20 -6.47 13.56
CA SER A 57 7.26 -5.82 12.78
C SER A 57 7.21 -6.22 11.29
N GLN A 58 6.86 -7.47 10.99
CA GLN A 58 6.68 -7.91 9.60
C GLN A 58 5.48 -7.21 8.95
N VAL A 59 4.40 -6.98 9.71
CA VAL A 59 3.22 -6.24 9.23
C VAL A 59 3.59 -4.80 8.87
N THR A 60 4.38 -4.13 9.71
CA THR A 60 4.82 -2.74 9.48
C THR A 60 5.58 -2.56 8.16
N THR A 61 6.36 -3.55 7.72
CA THR A 61 7.05 -3.51 6.40
C THR A 61 6.06 -3.53 5.22
N TYR A 62 4.89 -4.14 5.42
CA TYR A 62 3.85 -4.25 4.39
C TYR A 62 2.77 -3.16 4.50
N ASP A 63 2.54 -2.61 5.69
CA ASP A 63 1.62 -1.49 5.90
C ASP A 63 2.26 -0.19 5.41
N ARG A 64 1.97 0.14 4.15
CA ARG A 64 2.52 1.31 3.45
C ARG A 64 1.48 2.44 3.32
N LYS A 65 0.36 2.37 4.06
CA LYS A 65 -0.68 3.41 4.01
C LYS A 65 -0.09 4.72 4.54
N VAL A 66 -0.17 5.78 3.74
CA VAL A 66 0.29 7.11 4.14
C VAL A 66 -0.55 7.58 5.34
N LYS A 67 0.12 7.92 6.43
CA LYS A 67 -0.54 8.47 7.62
C LYS A 67 -0.93 9.92 7.33
N ILE A 68 -2.23 10.19 7.28
CA ILE A 68 -2.77 11.53 7.16
C ILE A 68 -2.83 12.13 8.56
N SER A 69 -1.97 13.12 8.83
CA SER A 69 -2.07 13.90 10.06
C SER A 69 -3.17 14.95 9.91
N PRO A 70 -4.01 15.17 10.93
CA PRO A 70 -4.86 16.35 10.94
C PRO A 70 -4.00 17.61 10.85
N THR A 71 -4.47 18.59 10.08
CA THR A 71 -3.84 19.91 10.04
C THR A 71 -4.28 20.68 11.28
N LEU A 72 -3.33 21.31 11.98
CA LEU A 72 -3.67 22.30 12.99
C LEU A 72 -4.38 23.46 12.27
N ALA A 73 -5.64 23.72 12.59
CA ALA A 73 -6.36 24.91 12.13
C ALA A 73 -5.81 26.19 12.78
N ALA A 74 -4.49 26.34 12.81
CA ALA A 74 -3.81 27.53 13.29
C ALA A 74 -4.01 28.64 12.24
N PRO A 75 -4.48 29.83 12.61
CA PRO A 75 -4.61 30.94 11.68
C PRO A 75 -3.24 31.25 11.08
N VAL A 76 -3.19 31.47 9.76
CA VAL A 76 -1.99 31.92 9.07
C VAL A 76 -1.56 33.23 9.72
N LEU A 77 -0.42 33.24 10.42
CA LEU A 77 0.15 34.45 11.02
C LEU A 77 0.28 35.51 9.91
N SER A 78 -0.64 36.48 9.92
CA SER A 78 -0.60 37.65 9.06
C SER A 78 0.78 38.29 9.22
N LYS A 79 1.50 38.47 8.12
CA LYS A 79 2.80 39.16 8.11
C LYS A 79 2.61 40.53 8.74
N THR A 80 3.00 40.71 10.00
CA THR A 80 3.11 42.03 10.61
C THR A 80 4.16 42.79 9.82
N GLU A 81 3.70 43.84 9.13
CA GLU A 81 4.52 44.80 8.41
C GLU A 81 5.58 45.35 9.36
N ARG A 82 6.86 45.13 9.03
CA ARG A 82 7.96 45.82 9.69
C ARG A 82 7.95 47.26 9.17
N LYS A 83 7.61 48.20 10.06
CA LYS A 83 7.86 49.64 9.89
C LYS A 83 9.34 49.91 9.65
#